data_AF-A0A2E3F898-F1
#
_entry.id   AF-A0A2E3F898-F1
#
_cell.length_a   1.000
_cell.length_b   1.000
_cell.length_c   1.000
_cell.angle_alpha   90.00
_cell.angle_beta   90.00
_cell.angle_gamma   90.00
#
_symmetry.space_group_name_H-M   'P 1'
#
loop_
_entity.id
_entity.type
_entity.pdbx_description
1 polymer ?
#
loop_
_entity_poly.entity_id
_entity_poly.type
_entity_poly.pdbx_seq_one_letter_code
_entity_poly.pdbx_strand_id
1 'polypeptide(L)'
;MSYQLQKEFPDYSRRNNKGYFYVNPDKSVNPYNKELYPLTFTGYLNGENVKIILNSHNSDFIDSYEFVSFPDSAYADKEDVIGWIHQFINKEMD
;
A
#
# COMPACT_ATOMS: atom_id res chain seq x y z
N MET A 1 -2.61 -12.56 -13.82
CA MET A 1 -3.10 -12.47 -12.43
C MET A 1 -3.22 -11.00 -12.09
N SER A 2 -4.37 -10.57 -11.57
CA SER A 2 -4.56 -9.21 -11.06
C SER A 2 -3.91 -9.17 -9.67
N TYR A 3 -2.76 -8.51 -9.54
CA TYR A 3 -2.06 -8.36 -8.27
C TYR A 3 -2.79 -7.31 -7.43
N GLN A 4 -3.75 -7.72 -6.61
CA GLN A 4 -4.57 -6.83 -5.80
C GLN A 4 -4.21 -6.98 -4.33
N LEU A 5 -3.82 -5.88 -3.67
CA LEU A 5 -3.65 -5.83 -2.22
C LEU A 5 -4.96 -5.36 -1.60
N GLN A 6 -5.53 -6.18 -0.73
CA GLN A 6 -6.73 -5.85 0.05
C GLN A 6 -6.52 -6.19 1.54
N LYS A 7 -6.84 -5.24 2.41
CA LYS A 7 -6.76 -5.38 3.87
C LYS A 7 -7.97 -4.71 4.55
N GLU A 8 -8.49 -5.36 5.58
CA GLU A 8 -9.44 -4.77 6.54
C GLU A 8 -8.65 -4.39 7.80
N PHE A 9 -8.95 -3.25 8.40
CA PHE A 9 -8.29 -2.78 9.62
C PHE A 9 -9.31 -2.13 10.58
N PRO A 10 -9.01 -2.06 11.89
CA PRO A 10 -9.85 -1.35 12.84
C PRO A 10 -9.84 0.17 12.56
N ASP A 11 -11.00 0.75 12.30
CA ASP A 11 -11.15 2.21 12.14
C ASP A 11 -12.10 2.75 13.22
N TYR A 12 -11.53 3.15 14.36
CA TYR A 12 -12.28 3.66 15.51
C TYR A 12 -12.96 5.02 15.28
N SER A 13 -12.70 5.68 14.14
CA SER A 13 -13.43 6.90 13.75
C SER A 13 -14.83 6.58 13.18
N ARG A 14 -15.08 5.32 12.80
CA ARG A 14 -16.33 4.86 12.17
C ARG A 14 -17.18 4.04 13.12
N ARG A 15 -18.51 4.13 12.97
CA ARG A 15 -19.48 3.41 13.81
C ARG A 15 -19.36 1.88 13.75
N ASN A 16 -18.90 1.32 12.63
CA ASN A 16 -18.71 -0.12 12.45
C ASN A 16 -17.29 -0.59 12.84
N ASN A 17 -16.42 0.32 13.30
CA ASN A 17 -15.01 0.08 13.63
C ASN A 17 -14.21 -0.62 12.53
N LYS A 18 -14.59 -0.46 11.25
CA LYS A 18 -13.97 -1.16 10.12
C LYS A 18 -13.56 -0.18 9.04
N GLY A 19 -12.28 -0.20 8.73
CA GLY A 19 -11.69 0.43 7.56
C GLY A 19 -11.26 -0.59 6.52
N TYR A 20 -11.15 -0.14 5.28
CA TYR A 20 -10.75 -0.97 4.15
C TYR A 20 -9.65 -0.28 3.35
N PHE A 21 -8.61 -1.04 3.05
CA PHE A 21 -7.51 -0.63 2.18
C PHE A 21 -7.48 -1.55 0.96
N TYR A 22 -7.44 -0.94 -0.22
CA TYR A 22 -7.38 -1.63 -1.49
C TYR A 22 -6.46 -0.87 -2.44
N VAL A 23 -5.41 -1.50 -2.95
CA VAL A 23 -4.55 -0.93 -3.98
C VAL A 23 -4.12 -1.96 -5.01
N ASN A 24 -3.84 -1.49 -6.22
CA ASN A 24 -3.21 -2.27 -7.27
C ASN A 24 -1.88 -1.61 -7.67
N PRO A 25 -0.81 -2.39 -7.89
CA PRO A 25 0.41 -1.91 -8.51
C PRO A 25 0.15 -1.65 -10.01
N ASP A 26 0.84 -0.67 -10.56
CA ASP A 26 0.83 -0.29 -11.98
C ASP A 26 1.52 -1.32 -12.89
N LYS A 27 2.37 -2.17 -12.31
CA LYS A 27 3.12 -3.23 -12.99
C LYS A 27 3.29 -4.46 -12.11
N SER A 28 3.84 -5.53 -12.68
CA SER A 28 4.17 -6.74 -11.94
C SER A 28 5.07 -6.44 -10.76
N VAL A 29 4.85 -7.15 -9.66
CA VAL A 29 5.62 -6.98 -8.43
C VAL A 29 6.68 -8.07 -8.37
N ASN A 30 7.95 -7.67 -8.19
CA ASN A 30 9.03 -8.60 -7.91
C ASN A 30 10.06 -7.89 -7.01
N PRO A 31 10.25 -8.32 -5.74
CA PRO A 31 11.19 -7.69 -4.81
C PRO A 31 12.65 -7.74 -5.28
N TYR A 32 13.00 -8.69 -6.16
CA TYR A 32 14.37 -8.89 -6.62
C TYR A 32 14.70 -8.13 -7.91
N ASN A 33 13.71 -7.63 -8.62
CA ASN A 33 13.92 -6.89 -9.86
C ASN A 33 13.89 -5.37 -9.62
N LYS A 34 15.08 -4.77 -9.51
CA LYS A 34 15.26 -3.32 -9.31
C LYS A 34 14.72 -2.48 -10.47
N GLU A 35 14.61 -3.03 -11.67
CA GLU A 35 14.09 -2.32 -12.85
C GLU A 35 12.57 -2.10 -12.77
N LEU A 36 11.88 -2.81 -11.89
CA LEU A 36 10.46 -2.62 -11.66
C LEU A 36 10.16 -1.43 -10.74
N TYR A 37 11.17 -0.71 -10.24
CA TYR A 37 10.98 0.48 -9.41
C TYR A 37 11.15 1.77 -10.24
N PRO A 38 10.36 2.82 -9.98
CA PRO A 38 9.37 2.94 -8.90
C PRO A 38 8.09 2.16 -9.18
N LEU A 39 7.50 1.52 -8.15
CA LEU A 39 6.17 0.87 -8.23
C LEU A 39 5.09 1.86 -7.78
N THR A 40 4.05 2.04 -8.58
CA THR A 40 2.92 2.92 -8.22
C THR A 40 1.74 2.07 -7.78
N PHE A 41 1.28 2.27 -6.55
CA PHE A 41 0.07 1.67 -6.01
C PHE A 41 -1.07 2.68 -6.05
N THR A 42 -2.18 2.32 -6.69
CA THR A 42 -3.39 3.16 -6.75
C THR A 42 -4.62 2.40 -6.29
N GLY A 43 -5.53 3.08 -5.61
CA GLY A 43 -6.77 2.49 -5.14
C GLY A 43 -7.45 3.36 -4.09
N TYR A 44 -7.94 2.73 -3.02
CA TYR A 44 -8.76 3.37 -2.00
C TYR A 44 -8.31 3.01 -0.57
N LEU A 45 -8.34 3.99 0.32
CA LEU A 45 -8.29 3.81 1.77
C LEU A 45 -9.54 4.45 2.33
N ASN A 46 -10.39 3.65 3.00
CA ASN A 46 -11.65 4.12 3.56
C ASN A 46 -12.62 4.76 2.54
N GLY A 47 -12.48 4.40 1.26
CA GLY A 47 -13.27 4.98 0.17
C GLY A 47 -12.69 6.28 -0.41
N GLU A 48 -11.57 6.78 0.14
CA GLU A 48 -10.83 7.91 -0.39
C GLU A 48 -9.70 7.42 -1.30
N ASN A 49 -9.46 8.11 -2.42
CA ASN A 49 -8.44 7.71 -3.37
C ASN A 49 -7.04 7.80 -2.75
N VAL A 50 -6.25 6.75 -2.95
CA VAL A 50 -4.84 6.72 -2.56
C VAL A 50 -3.93 6.49 -3.76
N LYS A 51 -2.77 7.17 -3.73
CA LYS A 51 -1.65 6.97 -4.63
C LYS A 51 -0.36 6.97 -3.82
N ILE A 52 0.34 5.84 -3.87
CA ILE A 52 1.58 5.58 -3.13
C ILE A 52 2.63 5.12 -4.14
N ILE A 53 3.83 5.69 -4.09
CA ILE A 53 4.94 5.31 -4.95
C ILE A 53 6.02 4.69 -4.09
N LEU A 54 6.41 3.46 -4.39
CA LEU A 54 7.58 2.82 -3.80
C LEU A 54 8.78 3.03 -4.72
N ASN A 55 9.69 3.90 -4.34
CA ASN A 55 10.83 4.35 -5.14
C ASN A 55 11.99 3.36 -5.16
N SER A 56 12.05 2.44 -4.20
CA SER A 56 13.15 1.49 -4.09
C SER A 56 12.63 0.08 -3.79
N HIS A 57 13.41 -0.92 -4.17
CA HIS A 57 13.15 -2.32 -3.81
C HIS A 57 13.15 -2.61 -2.30
N ASN A 58 13.52 -1.63 -1.49
CA ASN A 58 13.55 -1.75 -0.05
C ASN A 58 12.21 -1.31 0.55
N SER A 59 11.20 -2.16 0.39
CA SER A 59 9.82 -1.95 0.84
C SER A 59 9.65 -1.89 2.36
N ASP A 60 10.72 -2.14 3.13
CA ASP A 60 10.75 -2.04 4.59
C ASP A 60 10.94 -0.60 5.11
N PHE A 61 11.49 0.29 4.30
CA PHE A 61 11.82 1.64 4.75
C PHE A 61 10.76 2.64 4.33
N ILE A 62 10.18 3.37 5.29
CA ILE A 62 9.21 4.44 5.04
C ILE A 62 9.73 5.49 4.05
N ASP A 63 11.02 5.81 4.09
CA ASP A 63 11.67 6.76 3.18
C ASP A 63 11.69 6.29 1.72
N SER A 64 11.45 4.99 1.47
CA SER A 64 11.26 4.46 0.12
C SER A 64 9.87 4.75 -0.43
N TYR A 65 8.91 5.19 0.39
CA TYR A 65 7.53 5.46 -0.01
C TYR A 65 7.25 6.95 -0.12
N GLU A 66 6.70 7.35 -1.26
CA GLU A 66 6.13 8.66 -1.49
C GLU A 66 4.60 8.56 -1.51
N PHE A 67 3.96 9.25 -0.58
CA PHE A 67 2.50 9.30 -0.46
C PHE A 67 1.95 10.51 -1.24
N VAL A 68 1.69 10.33 -2.53
CA VAL A 68 1.23 11.40 -3.43
C VAL A 68 -0.21 11.83 -3.15
N SER A 69 -1.07 10.86 -2.87
CA SER A 69 -2.46 11.13 -2.46
C SER A 69 -2.78 10.18 -1.33
N PHE A 70 -2.92 10.73 -0.13
CA PHE A 70 -3.20 9.95 1.06
C PHE A 70 -4.09 10.78 1.99
N PRO A 71 -5.22 10.24 2.45
CA PRO A 71 -6.18 11.02 3.21
C PRO A 71 -5.61 11.41 4.57
N ASP A 72 -5.74 12.69 4.94
CA ASP A 72 -5.23 13.23 6.21
C ASP A 72 -5.83 12.51 7.42
N SER A 73 -7.09 12.06 7.28
CA SER A 73 -7.81 11.28 8.27
C SER A 73 -7.13 9.95 8.63
N ALA A 74 -6.33 9.40 7.70
CA ALA A 74 -5.65 8.12 7.85
C ALA A 74 -4.13 8.28 8.03
N TYR A 75 -3.62 9.49 8.24
CA TYR A 75 -2.17 9.74 8.32
C TYR A 75 -1.47 8.85 9.37
N ALA A 76 -2.16 8.52 10.46
CA ALA A 76 -1.69 7.61 11.50
C ALA A 76 -1.49 6.16 11.01
N ASP A 77 -2.19 5.75 9.94
CA ASP A 77 -2.19 4.39 9.40
C ASP A 77 -1.07 4.16 8.35
N LYS A 78 -0.18 5.14 8.12
CA LYS A 78 0.87 5.04 7.09
C LYS A 78 1.82 3.86 7.31
N GLU A 79 2.21 3.62 8.55
CA GLU A 79 3.12 2.51 8.89
C GLU A 79 2.45 1.16 8.62
N ASP A 80 1.17 1.02 8.95
CA ASP A 80 0.39 -0.18 8.67
C ASP A 80 0.26 -0.41 7.16
N VAL A 81 -0.02 0.65 6.39
CA VAL A 81 -0.08 0.60 4.92
C VAL A 81 1.24 0.14 4.31
N ILE A 82 2.37 0.65 4.81
CA ILE A 82 3.70 0.21 4.39
C ILE A 82 3.90 -1.27 4.72
N GLY A 83 3.56 -1.69 5.93
CA GLY A 83 3.63 -3.09 6.33
C GLY A 83 2.80 -4.01 5.43
N TRP A 84 1.61 -3.57 5.03
CA TRP A 84 0.77 -4.34 4.10
C TRP A 84 1.35 -4.41 2.70
N ILE A 85 1.91 -3.31 2.17
CA ILE A 85 2.57 -3.29 0.86
C ILE A 85 3.82 -4.16 0.89
N HIS A 86 4.63 -4.08 1.94
CA HIS A 86 5.80 -4.92 2.14
C HIS A 86 5.43 -6.42 2.15
N GLN A 87 4.43 -6.79 2.96
CA GLN A 87 3.92 -8.16 3.00
C GLN A 87 3.41 -8.62 1.63
N PHE A 88 2.71 -7.76 0.89
CA PHE A 88 2.20 -8.09 -0.43
C PHE A 88 3.32 -8.37 -1.43
N ILE A 89 4.32 -7.49 -1.46
CA ILE A 89 5.49 -7.64 -2.35
C ILE A 89 6.25 -8.94 -2.05
N ASN A 90 6.38 -9.31 -0.77
CA ASN A 90 7.10 -10.50 -0.36
C ASN A 90 6.24 -11.78 -0.33
N LYS A 91 4.91 -11.67 -0.33
CA LYS A 91 4.01 -12.84 -0.35
C LYS A 91 3.85 -13.43 -1.75
N GLU A 92 4.09 -12.67 -2.81
CA GLU A 92 4.24 -13.20 -4.18
C GLU A 92 5.49 -14.12 -4.34
N MET A 93 6.16 -14.46 -3.24
CA MET A 93 7.30 -15.38 -3.19
C MET A 93 6.92 -16.84 -2.84
N ASP A 94 5.71 -17.10 -2.33
CA ASP A 94 5.21 -18.44 -1.97
C ASP A 94 4.19 -18.98 -2.99
#